data_AF-A0A1F5HAP0-F1
#
_entry.id   AF-A0A1F5HAP0-F1
#
_cell.length_a   1.000
_cell.length_b   1.000
_cell.length_c   1.000
_cell.angle_alpha   90.00
_cell.angle_beta   90.00
_cell.angle_gamma   90.00
#
_symmetry.space_group_name_H-M   'P 1'
#
loop_
_entity.id
_entity.type
_entity.pdbx_description
1 polymer ?
#
loop_
_entity_poly.entity_id
_entity_poly.type
_entity_poly.pdbx_seq_one_letter_code
_entity_poly.pdbx_strand_id
1 'polypeptide(L)'
;MKSKLTKKQREKIMKQFGGRMPTKEEIFEKIKASQERMMQALAGAARTAPSDPETRKQLLGVIERAATLRKKIYKQVIKEKPPKVKENPNSTN
;
A
#
# COMPACT_ATOMS: atom_id res chain seq x y z
N MET A 1 4.11 1.59 24.09
CA MET A 1 4.13 0.11 24.05
C MET A 1 4.35 -0.35 22.60
N LYS A 2 5.46 -1.05 22.30
CA LYS A 2 5.63 -1.72 20.99
C LYS A 2 4.67 -2.91 20.95
N SER A 3 3.51 -2.75 20.32
CA SER A 3 2.56 -3.85 20.13
C SER A 3 3.24 -4.95 19.30
N LYS A 4 3.53 -6.10 19.93
CA LYS A 4 3.97 -7.30 19.21
C LYS A 4 2.76 -7.90 18.49
N LEU A 5 2.95 -8.29 17.23
CA LEU A 5 1.91 -8.95 16.45
C LEU A 5 1.44 -10.23 17.15
N THR A 6 0.12 -10.44 17.18
CA THR A 6 -0.46 -11.70 17.66
C THR A 6 -0.18 -12.86 16.69
N LYS A 7 -0.24 -14.11 17.16
CA LYS A 7 -0.01 -15.31 16.33
C LYS A 7 -0.90 -15.34 15.08
N LYS A 8 -2.20 -15.00 15.23
CA LYS A 8 -3.16 -14.90 14.12
C LYS A 8 -2.77 -13.83 13.10
N GLN A 9 -2.31 -12.66 13.57
CA GLN A 9 -1.86 -11.58 12.68
C GLN A 9 -0.59 -11.98 11.92
N ARG A 10 0.35 -12.64 12.59
CA ARG A 10 1.59 -13.12 11.99
C ARG A 10 1.32 -14.17 10.90
N GLU A 11 0.47 -15.15 11.18
CA GLU A 11 0.07 -16.17 10.18
C GLU A 11 -0.64 -15.53 8.98
N LYS A 12 -1.52 -14.55 9.20
CA LYS A 12 -2.20 -13.84 8.10
C LYS A 12 -1.21 -13.11 7.21
N ILE A 13 -0.22 -12.42 7.80
CA ILE A 13 0.84 -11.75 7.06
C ILE A 13 1.67 -12.79 6.30
N MET A 14 2.10 -13.87 6.94
CA MET A 14 2.89 -14.92 6.28
C MET A 14 2.13 -15.53 5.09
N LYS A 15 0.84 -15.84 5.23
CA LYS A 15 0.01 -16.35 4.11
C LYS A 15 -0.02 -15.37 2.92
N GLN A 16 -0.10 -14.07 3.17
CA GLN A 16 -0.11 -13.06 2.12
C GLN A 16 1.24 -12.91 1.39
N PHE A 17 2.33 -13.42 1.98
CA PHE A 17 3.69 -13.30 1.46
C PHE A 17 4.37 -14.67 1.27
N GLY A 18 3.60 -15.72 0.98
CA GLY A 18 4.14 -17.03 0.58
C GLY A 18 4.66 -17.89 1.73
N GLY A 19 4.10 -17.77 2.92
CA GLY A 19 4.43 -18.62 4.07
C GLY A 19 5.64 -18.16 4.89
N ARG A 20 6.28 -17.03 4.54
CA ARG A 20 7.37 -16.43 5.31
C ARG A 20 7.02 -15.05 5.83
N MET A 21 7.76 -14.60 6.86
CA MET A 21 7.63 -13.23 7.31
C MET A 21 8.22 -12.30 6.25
N PRO A 22 7.46 -11.32 5.74
CA PRO A 22 7.97 -10.39 4.73
C PRO A 22 8.99 -9.45 5.33
N THR A 23 9.91 -8.98 4.49
CA THR A 23 10.81 -7.89 4.84
C THR A 23 10.07 -6.56 4.83
N LYS A 24 10.70 -5.51 5.37
CA LYS A 24 10.10 -4.17 5.36
C LYS A 24 9.92 -3.66 3.93
N GLU A 25 10.87 -3.94 3.05
CA GLU A 25 10.85 -3.55 1.63
C GLU A 25 9.67 -4.18 0.90
N GLU A 26 9.40 -5.46 1.14
CA GLU A 26 8.27 -6.16 0.52
C GLU A 26 6.93 -5.62 1.00
N ILE A 27 6.85 -5.28 2.29
CA ILE A 27 5.68 -4.59 2.84
C ILE A 27 5.52 -3.23 2.15
N PHE A 28 6.61 -2.47 1.97
CA PHE A 28 6.57 -1.17 1.32
C PHE A 28 6.14 -1.27 -0.14
N GLU A 29 6.72 -2.17 -0.93
CA GLU A 29 6.35 -2.37 -2.33
C GLU A 29 4.90 -2.81 -2.47
N LYS A 30 4.40 -3.69 -1.59
CA LYS A 30 3.00 -4.11 -1.62
C LYS A 30 2.04 -2.98 -1.27
N ILE A 31 2.39 -2.13 -0.30
CA ILE A 31 1.63 -0.93 0.04
C ILE A 31 1.62 0.04 -1.14
N LYS A 32 2.78 0.29 -1.77
CA LYS A 32 2.91 1.15 -2.93
C LYS A 32 2.03 0.67 -4.09
N ALA A 33 2.17 -0.61 -4.48
CA ALA A 33 1.37 -1.21 -5.54
C ALA A 33 -0.14 -1.17 -5.24
N SER A 34 -0.53 -1.39 -3.97
CA SER A 34 -1.93 -1.27 -3.56
C SER A 34 -2.48 0.15 -3.70
N GLN A 35 -1.68 1.17 -3.33
CA GLN A 35 -2.08 2.58 -3.46
C GLN A 35 -2.17 3.00 -4.94
N GLU A 36 -1.26 2.51 -5.79
CA GLU A 36 -1.29 2.78 -7.24
C GLU A 36 -2.52 2.15 -7.89
N ARG A 37 -2.84 0.88 -7.59
CA ARG A 37 -4.06 0.22 -8.08
C ARG A 37 -5.32 0.96 -7.65
N MET A 38 -5.38 1.43 -6.41
CA MET A 38 -6.52 2.22 -5.91
C MET A 38 -6.69 3.50 -6.73
N MET A 39 -5.61 4.25 -6.95
CA MET A 39 -5.66 5.49 -7.73
C MET A 39 -6.04 5.23 -9.20
N GLN A 40 -5.53 4.15 -9.80
CA GLN A 40 -5.91 3.76 -11.16
C GLN A 40 -7.40 3.40 -11.26
N ALA A 41 -7.92 2.62 -10.31
CA ALA A 41 -9.33 2.26 -10.28
C ALA A 41 -10.23 3.50 -10.13
N LEU A 42 -9.87 4.44 -9.25
CA LEU A 42 -10.60 5.69 -9.08
C LEU A 42 -10.53 6.58 -10.32
N ALA A 43 -9.37 6.64 -10.99
CA ALA A 43 -9.23 7.37 -12.25
C ALA A 43 -10.06 6.74 -13.37
N GLY A 44 -10.11 5.41 -13.43
CA GLY A 44 -10.99 4.68 -14.35
C GLY A 44 -12.46 4.99 -14.09
N ALA A 45 -12.89 4.89 -12.83
CA ALA A 45 -14.25 5.25 -12.42
C ALA A 45 -14.59 6.71 -12.77
N ALA A 46 -13.64 7.64 -12.64
CA ALA A 46 -13.85 9.04 -13.00
C ALA A 46 -14.03 9.27 -14.51
N ARG A 47 -13.39 8.46 -15.35
CA ARG A 47 -13.57 8.51 -16.80
C ARG A 47 -14.92 7.95 -17.24
N THR A 48 -15.42 6.93 -16.54
CA THR A 48 -16.69 6.26 -16.89
C THR A 48 -17.89 6.75 -16.09
N ALA A 49 -17.69 7.69 -15.16
CA ALA A 49 -18.76 8.19 -14.31
C ALA A 49 -19.82 8.95 -15.13
N PRO A 50 -21.11 8.80 -14.79
CA PRO A 50 -22.17 9.58 -15.41
C PRO A 50 -21.93 11.09 -15.22
N SER A 51 -22.47 11.90 -16.14
CA SER A 51 -22.34 13.37 -16.11
C SER A 51 -23.11 14.05 -14.97
N ASP A 52 -23.81 13.27 -14.16
CA ASP A 52 -24.50 13.74 -12.97
C ASP A 52 -23.55 14.50 -12.02
N PRO A 53 -23.82 15.79 -11.72
CA PRO A 53 -22.94 16.62 -10.91
C PRO A 53 -22.70 16.08 -9.50
N GLU A 54 -23.71 15.44 -8.89
CA GLU A 54 -23.64 14.94 -7.52
C GLU A 54 -22.73 13.72 -7.42
N THR A 55 -22.89 12.77 -8.34
CA THR A 55 -22.04 11.59 -8.47
C THR A 55 -20.59 11.97 -8.73
N ARG A 56 -20.34 12.96 -9.60
CA ARG A 56 -18.99 13.48 -9.86
C ARG A 56 -18.37 14.11 -8.62
N LYS A 57 -19.15 14.91 -7.87
CA LYS A 57 -18.69 15.54 -6.62
C LYS A 57 -18.31 14.49 -5.57
N GLN A 58 -19.12 13.46 -5.40
CA GLN A 58 -18.82 12.36 -4.48
C GLN A 58 -17.54 11.62 -4.88
N LEU A 59 -17.37 11.32 -6.18
CA LEU A 59 -16.20 10.63 -6.70
C LEU A 59 -14.91 11.46 -6.53
N LEU A 60 -14.96 12.76 -6.82
CA LEU A 60 -13.85 13.68 -6.55
C LEU A 60 -13.48 13.67 -5.05
N GLY A 61 -14.48 13.72 -4.16
CA GLY A 61 -14.24 13.64 -2.72
C GLY A 61 -13.64 12.30 -2.26
N VAL A 62 -13.91 11.20 -2.96
CA VAL A 62 -13.23 9.91 -2.71
C VAL A 62 -11.79 9.95 -3.21
N ILE A 63 -11.54 10.50 -4.40
CA ILE A 63 -10.19 10.66 -4.98
C ILE A 63 -9.31 11.53 -4.07
N GLU A 64 -9.83 12.64 -3.56
CA GLU A 64 -9.09 13.53 -2.65
C GLU A 64 -8.73 12.84 -1.33
N ARG A 65 -9.68 12.08 -0.75
CA ARG A 65 -9.44 11.30 0.46
C ARG A 65 -8.39 10.21 0.22
N ALA A 66 -8.47 9.51 -0.91
CA ALA A 66 -7.49 8.50 -1.31
C ALA A 66 -6.10 9.12 -1.53
N ALA A 67 -6.01 10.28 -2.18
CA ALA A 67 -4.75 11.00 -2.37
C ALA A 67 -4.14 11.47 -1.04
N THR A 68 -4.97 11.95 -0.12
CA THR A 68 -4.55 12.36 1.23
C THR A 68 -4.04 11.17 2.03
N LEU A 69 -4.75 10.04 1.98
CA LEU A 69 -4.34 8.79 2.61
C LEU A 69 -3.01 8.29 2.02
N ARG A 70 -2.89 8.27 0.69
CA ARG A 70 -1.66 7.93 -0.02
C ARG A 70 -0.51 8.80 0.46
N LYS A 71 -0.69 10.12 0.52
CA LYS A 71 0.33 11.07 1.01
C LYS A 71 0.72 10.81 2.46
N LYS A 72 -0.24 10.49 3.33
CA LYS A 72 0.02 10.16 4.75
C LYS A 72 0.83 8.86 4.87
N ILE A 73 0.41 7.81 4.17
CA ILE A 73 1.11 6.52 4.13
C ILE A 73 2.51 6.72 3.56
N TYR A 74 2.64 7.37 2.40
CA TYR A 74 3.94 7.69 1.81
C TYR A 74 4.81 8.53 2.75
N LYS A 75 4.29 9.49 3.50
CA LYS A 75 5.09 10.22 4.49
C LYS A 75 5.57 9.33 5.64
N GLN A 76 4.73 8.44 6.14
CA GLN A 76 5.11 7.50 7.20
C GLN A 76 6.14 6.49 6.69
N VAL A 77 5.91 6.00 5.47
CA VAL A 77 6.79 5.09 4.73
C VAL A 77 8.12 5.80 4.42
N ILE A 78 8.14 6.93 3.72
CA ILE A 78 9.37 7.65 3.32
C ILE A 78 10.19 8.13 4.52
N LYS A 79 9.55 8.55 5.63
CA LYS A 79 10.28 8.86 6.87
C LYS A 79 11.08 7.66 7.38
N GLU A 80 10.61 6.45 7.10
CA GLU A 80 11.37 5.22 7.24
C GLU A 80 12.06 4.89 5.90
N LYS A 81 13.30 5.36 5.69
CA LYS A 81 14.06 4.93 4.50
C LYS A 81 13.92 3.40 4.33
N PRO A 82 13.57 2.91 3.13
CA PRO A 82 13.56 1.47 2.89
C PRO A 82 14.93 0.95 3.32
N PRO A 83 15.00 -0.07 4.19
CA PRO A 83 16.28 -0.55 4.64
C PRO A 83 17.13 -0.92 3.42
N LYS A 84 18.41 -0.55 3.46
CA LYS A 84 19.33 -0.97 2.40
C LYS A 84 19.35 -2.50 2.44
N VAL A 85 19.01 -3.12 1.32
CA VAL A 85 19.20 -4.55 1.12
C VAL A 85 20.67 -4.83 1.43
N LYS A 86 20.93 -5.54 2.53
CA LYS A 86 22.22 -6.22 2.65
C LYS A 86 22.15 -7.30 1.59
N GLU A 87 22.83 -7.08 0.45
CA GLU A 87 23.06 -8.14 -0.51
C GLU A 87 23.54 -9.34 0.28
N ASN A 88 22.75 -10.40 0.27
CA ASN A 88 23.07 -11.61 1.01
C ASN A 88 24.24 -12.23 0.23
N PRO A 89 25.45 -12.35 0.80
CA PRO A 89 26.62 -12.84 0.07
C PRO A 89 26.52 -14.31 -0.35
N ASN A 90 25.40 -14.98 -0.07
CA ASN A 90 25.15 -16.39 -0.39
C ASN A 90 24.17 -16.61 -1.57
N SER A 91 23.83 -15.58 -2.36
CA SER A 91 23.16 -15.81 -3.64
C SER A 91 24.21 -15.99 -4.74
N THR A 92 24.91 -17.12 -4.70
CA THR A 92 25.72 -17.62 -5.81
C THR A 92 24.94 -18.71 -6.53
N ASN A 93 24.77 -18.52 -7.85
CA ASN A 93 24.44 -19.48 -8.93
C ASN A 93 23.63 -20.73 -8.61
#